data_AF-A0A0B0EM10-F1
#
_entry.id   AF-A0A0B0EM10-F1
#
_cell.length_a   1.000
_cell.length_b   1.000
_cell.length_c   1.000
_cell.angle_alpha   90.00
_cell.angle_beta   90.00
_cell.angle_gamma   90.00
#
_symmetry.space_group_name_H-M   'P 1'
#
loop_
_entity.id
_entity.type
_entity.pdbx_description
1 polymer ?
#
loop_
_entity_poly.entity_id
_entity_poly.type
_entity_poly.pdbx_seq_one_letter_code
_entity_poly.pdbx_strand_id
1 'polypeptide(L)' 'MSKNYLFDNPRNVKILLTLLFGSCLVLVIINFFVPKHGHFSWEEWSGFYAAYGFVACVGLVLAAKFILRKIVKRGEDYYD' A
#
# COMPACT_ATOMS: atom_id res chain seq x y z
N MET A 1 -17.14 29.36 14.26
CA MET A 1 -17.70 28.44 13.23
C MET A 1 -16.92 27.14 13.34
N SER A 2 -17.48 26.11 13.98
CA SER A 2 -16.76 24.84 14.21
C SER A 2 -16.52 24.14 12.87
N LYS A 3 -15.26 23.89 12.50
CA LYS A 3 -14.91 23.11 11.31
C LYS A 3 -15.14 21.64 11.65
N ASN A 4 -16.23 21.07 11.16
CA ASN A 4 -16.45 19.62 11.23
C ASN A 4 -15.59 18.97 10.14
N TYR A 5 -14.60 18.18 10.53
CA TYR A 5 -13.78 17.43 9.57
C TYR A 5 -14.51 16.17 9.11
N LEU A 6 -14.26 15.76 7.87
CA LEU A 6 -14.90 14.56 7.27
C LEU A 6 -14.65 13.28 8.09
N PHE A 7 -13.56 13.24 8.86
CA PHE A 7 -13.13 12.12 9.69
C PHE A 7 -13.51 12.24 11.18
N ASP A 8 -14.13 13.34 11.61
CA ASP A 8 -14.57 13.50 13.02
C ASP A 8 -15.74 12.57 13.36
N ASN A 9 -16.53 12.17 12.36
CA ASN A 9 -17.65 11.26 12.57
C ASN A 9 -17.19 9.80 12.38
N PRO A 10 -17.25 8.95 13.42
CA PRO A 10 -16.84 7.55 13.34
C PRO A 10 -17.63 6.76 12.28
N ARG A 11 -18.83 7.21 11.91
CA ARG A 11 -19.61 6.62 10.81
C ARG A 11 -18.93 6.80 9.45
N ASN A 12 -18.38 7.98 9.17
CA ASN A 12 -17.74 8.28 7.88
C ASN A 12 -16.45 7.47 7.71
N VAL A 13 -15.67 7.35 8.78
CA VAL A 13 -14.47 6.50 8.81
C VAL A 13 -14.83 5.04 8.56
N LYS A 14 -15.90 4.53 9.20
CA LYS A 14 -16.34 3.15 9.01
C LYS A 14 -16.81 2.89 7.57
N ILE A 15 -17.51 3.84 6.95
CA ILE A 15 -17.93 3.75 5.55
C ILE A 15 -16.70 3.73 4.63
N LEU A 16 -15.74 4.63 4.85
CA LEU A 16 -14.51 4.68 4.06
C LEU A 16 -13.73 3.37 4.16
N LEU A 17 -13.52 2.85 5.37
CA LEU A 17 -12.84 1.58 5.58
C LEU A 17 -13.60 0.42 4.92
N THR A 18 -14.93 0.39 5.03
CA THR A 18 -15.75 -0.64 4.39
C THR A 18 -15.63 -0.57 2.86
N LEU A 19 -15.66 0.62 2.28
CA LEU A 19 -15.47 0.84 0.84
C LEU A 19 -14.07 0.42 0.38
N LEU A 20 -13.04 0.76 1.16
CA LEU A 20 -11.65 0.39 0.89
C LEU A 20 -11.46 -1.13 0.93
N PHE A 21 -11.91 -1.79 2.00
CA PHE A 21 -11.80 -3.25 2.10
C PHE A 21 -12.67 -3.96 1.05
N GLY A 22 -13.87 -3.42 0.77
CA GLY A 22 -14.74 -3.91 -0.29
C GLY A 22 -14.09 -3.84 -1.67
N SER A 23 -13.45 -2.71 -2.01
CA SER A 23 -12.77 -2.55 -3.29
C SER A 23 -11.55 -3.47 -3.42
N CYS A 24 -10.76 -3.63 -2.34
CA CYS A 24 -9.68 -4.62 -2.30
C CYS A 24 -10.19 -6.04 -2.57
N LEU A 25 -11.30 -6.44 -1.95
CA LEU A 25 -11.87 -7.77 -2.12
C LEU A 25 -12.38 -7.98 -3.57
N VAL A 26 -13.04 -6.97 -4.14
CA VAL A 26 -13.46 -7.00 -5.55
C VAL A 26 -12.27 -7.14 -6.49
N LEU A 27 -11.19 -6.38 -6.27
CA LEU A 27 -9.97 -6.48 -7.08
C LEU A 27 -9.32 -7.87 -6.99
N VAL A 28 -9.30 -8.49 -5.80
CA VAL A 28 -8.82 -9.87 -5.62
C VAL A 28 -9.66 -10.85 -6.43
N ILE A 29 -10.99 -10.72 -6.40
CA ILE A 29 -11.87 -11.57 -7.20
C ILE A 29 -11.58 -11.40 -8.69
N ILE A 30 -11.52 -10.15 -9.19
CA ILE A 30 -11.22 -9.86 -10.60
C ILE A 30 -9.90 -10.49 -11.05
N ASN A 31 -8.88 -10.49 -10.19
CA ASN A 31 -7.58 -11.09 -10.49
C ASN A 31 -7.63 -12.61 -10.76
N PHE A 32 -8.68 -13.32 -10.31
CA PHE A 32 -8.90 -14.73 -10.70
C PHE A 32 -9.51 -14.88 -12.09
N PHE A 33 -10.26 -13.88 -12.57
CA PHE A 33 -10.92 -13.91 -13.88
C PHE A 33 -10.07 -13.31 -15.00
N VAL A 34 -9.04 -12.54 -14.68
CA VAL A 34 -8.12 -11.98 -15.68
C VAL A 34 -7.01 -12.99 -15.98
N PRO A 35 -7.01 -13.66 -17.15
CA PRO A 35 -5.93 -14.55 -17.54
C PRO A 35 -4.64 -13.76 -17.71
N LYS A 36 -3.63 -14.08 -16.91
CA LYS A 36 -2.31 -13.45 -17.00
C LYS A 36 -1.64 -13.95 -18.28
N HIS A 37 -1.54 -13.08 -19.27
CA HIS A 37 -0.78 -13.36 -20.49
C HIS A 37 0.70 -13.05 -20.18
N GLY A 38 1.37 -14.00 -19.54
CA GLY A 38 2.79 -13.90 -19.28
C GLY A 38 3.56 -13.89 -20.60
N HIS A 39 4.42 -12.89 -20.80
CA HIS A 39 5.36 -12.87 -21.91
C HIS A 39 6.53 -13.83 -21.67
N PHE A 40 6.77 -14.18 -20.40
CA PHE A 40 7.85 -15.06 -19.98
C PHE A 40 7.33 -16.28 -19.19
N SER A 41 7.99 -17.43 -19.35
CA SER A 41 7.56 -18.72 -18.77
C SER A 41 7.49 -18.76 -17.24
N TRP A 42 8.15 -17.83 -16.53
CA TRP A 42 8.06 -17.71 -15.07
C TRP A 42 6.85 -16.89 -14.59
N GLU A 43 6.18 -16.16 -15.48
CA GLU A 43 4.95 -15.40 -15.18
C GLU A 43 3.71 -16.31 -15.13
N GLU A 44 3.80 -17.54 -15.66
CA GLU A 44 2.77 -18.57 -15.54
C GLU A 44 2.60 -19.06 -14.09
N TRP A 45 3.59 -18.81 -13.23
CA TRP A 45 3.44 -19.12 -11.82
C TRP A 45 2.43 -18.15 -11.21
N SER A 46 1.24 -18.66 -10.87
CA SER A 46 0.12 -17.90 -10.34
C SER A 46 0.48 -17.05 -9.11
N GLY A 47 1.47 -17.50 -8.33
CA GLY A 47 2.02 -16.81 -7.15
C GLY A 47 3.09 -15.74 -7.43
N PHE A 48 3.63 -15.64 -8.65
CA PHE A 48 4.74 -14.74 -8.98
C PHE A 48 4.40 -13.28 -8.67
N TYR A 49 3.26 -12.78 -9.17
CA TYR A 49 2.86 -11.39 -8.97
C TYR A 49 2.53 -11.07 -7.51
N ALA A 50 1.96 -12.02 -6.76
CA ALA A 50 1.69 -11.85 -5.33
C ALA A 50 3.01 -11.76 -4.54
N ALA A 51 3.95 -12.66 -4.82
CA ALA A 51 5.27 -12.66 -4.21
C ALA A 51 6.07 -11.40 -4.59
N TYR A 52 6.06 -11.01 -5.87
CA TYR A 52 6.73 -9.81 -6.35
C TYR A 52 6.18 -8.54 -5.68
N GLY A 53 4.85 -8.38 -5.65
CA GLY A 53 4.21 -7.25 -4.98
C GLY A 53 4.57 -7.18 -3.50
N PHE A 54 4.57 -8.32 -2.81
CA PHE A 54 4.98 -8.39 -1.40
C PHE A 54 6.45 -7.99 -1.20
N VAL A 55 7.36 -8.58 -1.97
CA VAL A 55 8.80 -8.29 -1.88
C VAL A 55 9.10 -6.84 -2.22
N ALA A 56 8.46 -6.28 -3.25
CA ALA A 56 8.60 -4.87 -3.63
C ALA A 56 8.13 -3.94 -2.51
N CYS A 57 6.98 -4.22 -1.90
CA CYS A 57 6.42 -3.41 -0.82
C CYS A 57 7.29 -3.46 0.44
N VAL A 58 7.70 -4.66 0.86
CA VAL A 58 8.63 -4.85 2.00
C VAL A 58 9.96 -4.16 1.71
N GLY A 59 10.52 -4.34 0.51
CA GLY A 59 11.75 -3.67 0.07
C GLY A 59 11.65 -2.15 0.16
N LEU A 60 10.54 -1.56 -0.30
CA LEU A 60 10.27 -0.13 -0.20
C LEU A 60 10.23 0.37 1.25
N VAL A 61 9.51 -0.35 2.13
CA VAL A 61 9.41 0.02 3.56
C VAL A 61 10.79 -0.07 4.24
N LEU A 62 11.56 -1.11 3.95
CA LEU A 62 12.92 -1.25 4.48
C LEU A 62 13.84 -0.16 3.93
N ALA A 63 13.79 0.14 2.64
CA ALA A 63 14.55 1.22 2.03
C ALA A 63 14.21 2.58 2.69
N ALA A 64 12.93 2.88 2.88
CA ALA A 64 12.51 4.09 3.59
C ALA A 64 13.05 4.11 5.04
N LYS A 65 12.94 2.99 5.76
CA LYS A 65 13.39 2.91 7.16
C LYS A 65 14.91 3.02 7.32
N PHE A 66 15.69 2.44 6.42
CA PHE A 66 17.14 2.32 6.56
C PHE A 66 17.92 3.38 5.78
N ILE A 67 17.46 3.73 4.58
CA ILE A 67 18.13 4.69 3.69
C ILE A 67 17.56 6.08 3.95
N LEU A 68 16.25 6.25 3.76
CA LEU A 68 15.62 7.57 3.88
C LEU A 68 15.76 8.12 5.31
N ARG A 69 15.68 7.26 6.33
CA ARG A 69 15.93 7.69 7.72
C ARG A 69 17.34 8.22 7.94
N LYS A 70 18.37 7.66 7.32
CA LYS A 70 19.74 8.19 7.46
C LYS A 70 19.93 9.51 6.72
N ILE A 71 19.27 9.68 5.58
CA ILE A 71 19.37 10.90 4.76
C ILE A 71 18.55 12.05 5.37
N VAL A 72 17.35 11.75 5.87
CA VAL A 72 16.41 12.75 6.40
C VAL A 72 16.72 13.12 7.85
N LYS A 73 17.33 12.23 8.64
CA LYS A 73 17.64 12.53 10.03
C LYS A 73 18.71 13.62 10.09
N ARG A 74 18.26 14.84 10.33
CA ARG A 74 19.05 16.05 10.52
C ARG A 74 19.65 16.05 11.93
N GLY A 75 20.83 16.63 12.08
CA GLY A 75 21.48 16.81 13.39
C GLY A 75 20.60 17.64 14.32
N GLU A 76 20.65 17.36 15.62
CA GLU A 76 19.87 18.07 16.65
C GLU A 76 20.22 19.56 16.69
N ASP A 77 21.44 19.94 16.29
CA ASP A 77 21.95 21.31 16.28
C ASP A 77 21.44 22.16 15.09
N TYR A 78 20.39 21.74 14.37
CA TYR A 78 19.93 22.49 13.19
C TYR A 78 19.15 23.77 13.53
N TYR A 79 18.74 23.95 14.78
CA TYR A 79 18.01 25.12 15.25
C TYR A 79 18.70 25.87 16.40
N ASP A 80 19.93 25.47 16.76
CA ASP A 80 20.84 26.27 17.59
C ASP A 80 21.76 27.11 16.68
#